data_AF-A0AAP6J7H0-F1
#
_entry.id   AF-A0AAP6J7H0-F1
#
_cell.length_a   1.000
_cell.length_b   1.000
_cell.length_c   1.000
_cell.angle_alpha   90.00
_cell.angle_beta   90.00
_cell.angle_gamma   90.00
#
_symmetry.space_group_name_H-M   'P 1'
#
loop_
_entity.id
_entity.type
_entity.pdbx_description
1 polymer ?
#
loop_
_entity_poly.entity_id
_entity_poly.type
_entity_poly.pdbx_seq_one_letter_code
_entity_poly.pdbx_strand_id
1 'polypeptide(L)'
;MSNTRIERDSMGQLQVPAEALYGAQTQRAVENFPISHQRMPRLFIRALLLAKAAAAQANLELEQISEGQSQAIVGAVKELLASDYMTHFPVDIFQTGSGTSTNMNANEVLATLATRLLGEEVNPNDHVNCGQSSNDIIPTTIHVSAALALHEQLLPALAHLVQVTEHKAVQVHAFVKTGRTHLMDAMPVRMSQVLNGWAQQIRANIEHLQGLQPSLQALAQGGTAVGTGINAHPEFAARFSRQLSTLTGVQFAPGKDLFALIGSQDTAVAVSGQLKATAVSLMKIANDLRWMNSGPLAGLGEIELEALQPGSSIMPGKVNPVIPEATAMVAAQVIGNDATITVAGQSGNFELNVMLPIIAQNLLSSIELLANASRLLADKAIASFKVNESRLQEALSRNPILVTALNPIIGYQKAAEIAKAAYKQGRPVIDVALEHTDLQRSELEVLLNPEKLTAGGI
;
A
#
# COMPACT_ATOMS: atom_id res chain seq x y z
N MET A 1 5.27 43.60 -2.84
CA MET A 1 6.35 43.13 -1.95
C MET A 1 5.71 42.15 -0.99
N SER A 2 6.21 40.91 -0.90
CA SER A 2 5.70 39.93 0.06
C SER A 2 5.89 40.49 1.48
N ASN A 3 4.85 40.43 2.30
CA ASN A 3 4.93 40.84 3.70
C ASN A 3 5.82 39.84 4.45
N THR A 4 6.95 40.28 5.00
CA THR A 4 7.93 39.41 5.67
C THR A 4 8.28 39.93 7.05
N ARG A 5 8.62 39.03 7.98
CA ARG A 5 9.23 39.35 9.28
C ARG A 5 10.68 38.89 9.33
N ILE A 6 11.49 39.52 10.18
CA ILE A 6 12.89 39.14 10.41
C ILE A 6 12.93 38.13 11.55
N GLU A 7 13.47 36.95 11.27
CA GLU A 7 13.76 35.91 12.27
C GLU A 7 15.28 35.76 12.44
N ARG A 8 15.71 35.17 13.57
CA ARG A 8 17.13 34.93 13.87
C ARG A 8 17.36 33.52 14.39
N ASP A 9 18.42 32.89 13.89
CA ASP A 9 19.01 31.69 14.49
C ASP A 9 20.51 31.90 14.76
N SER A 10 21.22 30.82 15.09
CA SER A 10 22.67 30.84 15.36
C SER A 10 23.51 31.27 14.14
N MET A 11 22.97 31.22 12.93
CA MET A 11 23.64 31.62 11.68
C MET A 11 23.30 33.04 11.23
N GLY A 12 22.47 33.78 11.97
CA GLY A 12 22.14 35.19 11.70
C GLY A 12 20.67 35.43 11.38
N GLN A 13 20.37 36.55 10.72
CA GLN A 13 19.01 36.99 10.39
C GLN A 13 18.59 36.54 8.99
N LEU A 14 17.27 36.33 8.79
CA LEU A 14 16.66 36.13 7.47
C LEU A 14 15.19 36.55 7.44
N GLN A 15 14.65 36.68 6.23
CA GLN A 15 13.26 37.09 6.00
C GLN A 15 12.35 35.87 5.89
N VAL A 16 11.28 35.85 6.68
CA VAL A 16 10.25 34.80 6.71
C VAL A 16 8.90 35.41 6.33
N PRO A 17 8.04 34.75 5.53
CA PRO A 17 6.69 35.25 5.27
C PRO A 17 5.93 35.58 6.56
N ALA A 18 5.23 36.71 6.61
CA ALA A 18 4.60 37.20 7.85
C ALA A 18 3.54 36.23 8.39
N GLU A 19 2.82 35.56 7.49
CA GLU A 19 1.78 34.58 7.76
C GLU A 19 2.30 33.16 8.07
N ALA A 20 3.59 32.89 7.84
CA ALA A 20 4.17 31.58 8.13
C ALA A 20 4.27 31.35 9.65
N LEU A 21 3.89 30.16 10.11
CA LEU A 21 4.09 29.76 11.52
C LEU A 21 5.50 29.25 11.79
N TYR A 22 6.27 28.91 10.76
CA TYR A 22 7.65 28.43 10.88
C TYR A 22 8.63 29.60 11.04
N GLY A 23 9.85 29.31 11.49
CA GLY A 23 10.87 30.30 11.83
C GLY A 23 12.10 30.24 10.92
N ALA A 24 13.23 30.66 11.49
CA ALA A 24 14.51 30.82 10.79
C ALA A 24 15.03 29.51 10.18
N GLN A 25 15.00 28.39 10.91
CA GLN A 25 15.62 27.15 10.45
C GLN A 25 14.84 26.55 9.28
N THR A 26 13.52 26.62 9.32
CA THR A 26 12.67 26.19 8.21
C THR A 26 12.93 27.02 6.96
N GLN A 27 13.00 28.35 7.10
CA GLN A 27 13.23 29.23 5.96
C GLN A 27 14.61 28.98 5.33
N ARG A 28 15.66 28.74 6.13
CA ARG A 28 16.97 28.33 5.60
C ARG A 28 16.88 27.01 4.85
N ALA A 29 16.14 26.02 5.37
CA ALA A 29 15.98 24.76 4.68
C ALA A 29 15.29 24.92 3.32
N VAL A 30 14.27 25.79 3.23
CA VAL A 30 13.61 26.12 1.96
C VAL A 30 14.58 26.74 0.96
N GLU A 31 15.45 27.65 1.41
CA GLU A 31 16.45 28.30 0.56
C GLU A 31 17.58 27.36 0.13
N ASN A 32 17.98 26.44 1.01
CA ASN A 32 19.10 25.52 0.77
C ASN A 32 18.73 24.31 -0.10
N PHE A 33 17.47 23.88 -0.09
CA PHE A 33 17.04 22.62 -0.73
C PHE A 33 15.93 22.79 -1.79
N PRO A 34 16.06 23.66 -2.81
CA PRO A 34 15.07 23.81 -3.88
C PRO A 34 15.21 22.72 -4.96
N ILE A 35 15.14 21.44 -4.58
CA ILE A 35 15.49 20.32 -5.47
C ILE A 35 14.29 19.84 -6.30
N SER A 36 13.18 19.50 -5.66
CA SER A 36 12.02 18.89 -6.32
C SER A 36 10.74 19.71 -6.20
N HIS A 37 10.71 20.62 -5.22
CA HIS A 37 9.54 21.33 -4.73
C HIS A 37 8.44 20.42 -4.17
N GLN A 38 8.75 19.14 -3.93
CA GLN A 38 7.87 18.20 -3.26
C GLN A 38 8.10 18.29 -1.76
N ARG A 39 7.02 18.43 -1.00
CA ARG A 39 7.04 18.49 0.47
C ARG A 39 6.96 17.09 1.06
N MET A 40 7.33 16.94 2.33
CA MET A 40 7.07 15.72 3.08
C MET A 40 5.58 15.31 3.03
N PRO A 41 5.26 14.00 3.01
CA PRO A 41 3.88 13.53 2.95
C PRO A 41 2.98 14.12 4.03
N ARG A 42 1.74 14.47 3.69
CA ARG A 42 0.75 14.97 4.65
C ARG A 42 0.56 14.01 5.84
N LEU A 43 0.51 12.71 5.58
CA LEU A 43 0.38 11.67 6.62
C LEU A 43 1.61 11.62 7.55
N PHE A 44 2.81 11.88 7.02
CA PHE A 44 4.02 11.98 7.83
C PHE A 44 3.96 13.18 8.77
N ILE A 45 3.59 14.35 8.24
CA ILE A 45 3.47 15.57 9.05
C ILE A 45 2.37 15.41 10.12
N ARG A 46 1.22 14.81 9.79
CA ARG A 46 0.19 14.46 10.78
C ARG A 46 0.77 13.59 11.91
N ALA A 47 1.51 12.54 11.57
CA ALA A 47 2.12 11.65 12.55
C ALA A 47 3.16 12.38 13.41
N LEU A 48 3.97 13.26 12.82
CA LEU A 48 4.96 14.07 13.54
C LEU A 48 4.27 14.98 14.56
N LEU A 49 3.20 15.67 14.16
CA LEU A 49 2.41 16.53 15.05
C LEU A 49 1.81 15.73 16.23
N LEU A 50 1.25 14.55 15.96
CA LEU A 50 0.74 13.66 17.01
C LEU A 50 1.85 13.16 17.93
N ALA A 51 3.02 12.83 17.39
CA ALA A 51 4.20 12.47 18.17
C ALA A 51 4.66 13.63 19.08
N LYS A 52 4.67 14.88 18.59
CA LYS A 52 4.98 16.06 19.41
C LYS A 52 3.98 16.27 20.54
N ALA A 53 2.68 16.05 20.30
CA ALA A 53 1.67 16.07 21.37
C ALA A 53 1.90 14.98 22.42
N ALA A 54 2.23 13.75 21.99
CA ALA A 54 2.55 12.66 22.90
C ALA A 54 3.80 12.94 23.74
N ALA A 55 4.84 13.53 23.14
CA ALA A 55 6.05 13.94 23.84
C ALA A 55 5.77 15.02 24.89
N ALA A 56 4.97 16.04 24.57
CA ALA A 56 4.59 17.08 25.52
C ALA A 56 3.80 16.51 26.72
N GLN A 57 2.91 15.54 26.49
CA GLN A 57 2.17 14.88 27.57
C GLN A 57 3.06 13.98 28.42
N ALA A 58 3.98 13.23 27.79
CA ALA A 58 4.95 12.41 28.52
C ALA A 58 5.89 13.28 29.39
N ASN A 59 6.38 14.39 28.85
CA ASN A 59 7.25 15.31 29.58
C ASN A 59 6.53 16.05 30.71
N LEU A 60 5.23 16.32 30.59
CA LEU A 60 4.41 16.83 31.69
C LEU A 60 4.39 15.85 32.86
N GLU A 61 4.09 14.57 32.60
CA GLU A 61 4.06 13.56 33.66
C GLU A 61 5.42 13.30 34.31
N LEU A 62 6.49 13.68 33.63
CA LEU A 62 7.87 13.54 34.07
C LEU A 62 8.44 14.87 34.61
N GLU A 63 7.58 15.88 34.76
CA GLU A 63 7.93 17.21 35.28
C GLU A 63 9.09 17.88 34.51
N GLN A 64 9.27 17.52 33.23
CA GLN A 64 10.31 18.09 32.36
C GLN A 64 9.86 19.40 31.69
N ILE A 65 8.54 19.62 31.58
CA ILE A 65 7.92 20.87 31.15
C ILE A 65 6.72 21.20 32.04
N SER A 66 6.33 22.47 32.11
CA SER A 66 5.16 22.89 32.89
C SER A 66 3.83 22.42 32.28
N GLU A 67 2.78 22.38 33.11
CA GLU A 67 1.43 22.08 32.67
C GLU A 67 0.94 23.03 31.58
N GLY A 68 1.16 24.34 31.74
CA GLY A 68 0.77 25.35 30.75
C GLY A 68 1.45 25.13 29.40
N GLN A 69 2.75 24.83 29.38
CA GLN A 69 3.49 24.52 28.15
C GLN A 69 2.96 23.27 27.47
N SER A 70 2.73 22.19 28.23
CA SER A 70 2.20 20.93 27.68
C SER A 70 0.82 21.12 27.06
N GLN A 71 -0.10 21.77 27.79
CA GLN A 71 -1.45 22.06 27.31
C GLN A 71 -1.44 22.94 26.05
N ALA A 72 -0.57 23.95 26.00
CA ALA A 72 -0.44 24.83 24.85
C ALA A 72 0.10 24.10 23.60
N ILE A 73 1.10 23.23 23.75
CA ILE A 73 1.62 22.41 22.64
C ILE A 73 0.54 21.45 22.11
N VAL A 74 -0.18 20.78 23.00
CA VAL A 74 -1.28 19.89 22.62
C VAL A 74 -2.42 20.67 21.96
N GLY A 75 -2.73 21.87 22.44
CA GLY A 75 -3.70 22.79 21.83
C GLY A 75 -3.28 23.19 20.42
N ALA A 76 -2.02 23.56 20.22
CA ALA A 76 -1.46 23.91 18.92
C ALA A 76 -1.57 22.76 17.90
N VAL A 77 -1.28 21.52 18.32
CA VAL A 77 -1.45 20.33 17.47
C VAL A 77 -2.92 20.16 17.06
N LYS A 78 -3.86 20.34 17.99
CA LYS A 78 -5.31 20.25 17.68
C LYS A 78 -5.74 21.33 16.68
N GLU A 79 -5.30 22.58 16.86
CA GLU A 79 -5.60 23.69 15.96
C GLU A 79 -5.05 23.46 14.55
N LEU A 80 -3.80 22.98 14.43
CA LEU A 80 -3.20 22.65 13.14
C LEU A 80 -3.95 21.53 12.43
N LEU A 81 -4.23 20.42 13.12
CA LEU A 81 -4.91 19.28 12.51
C LEU A 81 -6.36 19.60 12.09
N ALA A 82 -6.96 20.65 12.63
CA ALA A 82 -8.27 21.17 12.24
C ALA A 82 -8.24 22.14 11.02
N SER A 83 -7.06 22.50 10.52
CA SER A 83 -6.87 23.45 9.42
C SER A 83 -6.05 22.86 8.26
N ASP A 84 -5.80 23.65 7.19
CA ASP A 84 -4.87 23.25 6.13
C ASP A 84 -3.41 23.55 6.51
N TYR A 85 -2.91 22.75 7.44
CA TYR A 85 -1.59 22.95 8.05
C TYR A 85 -0.42 22.79 7.07
N MET A 86 -0.58 22.09 5.94
CA MET A 86 0.52 21.82 5.00
C MET A 86 1.13 23.08 4.38
N THR A 87 0.43 24.20 4.41
CA THR A 87 0.94 25.51 4.02
C THR A 87 2.13 25.96 4.90
N HIS A 88 2.21 25.49 6.14
CA HIS A 88 3.29 25.78 7.09
C HIS A 88 4.43 24.76 7.08
N PHE A 89 4.40 23.78 6.18
CA PHE A 89 5.44 22.74 6.05
C PHE A 89 6.07 22.75 4.65
N PRO A 90 6.82 23.79 4.28
CA PRO A 90 7.32 23.98 2.91
C PRO A 90 8.58 23.17 2.57
N VAL A 91 9.23 22.52 3.55
CA VAL A 91 10.52 21.86 3.37
C VAL A 91 10.45 20.74 2.33
N ASP A 92 11.42 20.72 1.42
CA ASP A 92 11.54 19.71 0.36
C ASP A 92 11.85 18.33 0.95
N ILE A 93 11.39 17.26 0.29
CA ILE A 93 11.75 15.89 0.67
C ILE A 93 13.27 15.66 0.58
N PHE A 94 13.95 16.28 -0.39
CA PHE A 94 15.40 16.18 -0.55
C PHE A 94 16.13 17.23 0.31
N GLN A 95 15.99 17.06 1.61
CA GLN A 95 16.60 17.90 2.64
C GLN A 95 17.79 17.17 3.31
N THR A 96 18.22 17.66 4.48
CA THR A 96 19.08 16.87 5.37
C THR A 96 18.55 15.44 5.56
N GLY A 97 19.43 14.47 5.39
CA GLY A 97 19.10 13.06 5.37
C GLY A 97 18.48 12.49 6.65
N SER A 98 18.74 13.13 7.79
CA SER A 98 18.11 12.79 9.07
C SER A 98 16.68 13.33 9.22
N GLY A 99 16.23 14.19 8.30
CA GLY A 99 14.96 14.91 8.42
C GLY A 99 14.96 16.03 9.47
N THR A 100 16.13 16.48 9.95
CA THR A 100 16.22 17.56 10.96
C THR A 100 15.48 18.82 10.56
N SER A 101 15.53 19.23 9.28
CA SER A 101 14.81 20.43 8.82
C SER A 101 13.29 20.28 8.98
N THR A 102 12.73 19.09 8.73
CA THR A 102 11.31 18.80 8.97
C THR A 102 10.98 18.72 10.46
N ASN A 103 11.84 18.10 11.28
CA ASN A 103 11.64 18.08 12.74
C ASN A 103 11.59 19.52 13.29
N MET A 104 12.57 20.36 12.91
CA MET A 104 12.62 21.75 13.33
C MET A 104 11.48 22.58 12.78
N ASN A 105 11.01 22.30 11.56
CA ASN A 105 9.82 22.92 11.02
C ASN A 105 8.59 22.64 11.89
N ALA A 106 8.37 21.40 12.32
CA ALA A 106 7.29 21.09 13.26
C ALA A 106 7.49 21.80 14.60
N ASN A 107 8.72 21.82 15.13
CA ASN A 107 9.02 22.48 16.39
C ASN A 107 8.73 23.99 16.34
N GLU A 108 9.17 24.70 15.29
CA GLU A 108 8.96 26.14 15.11
C GLU A 108 7.47 26.49 14.94
N VAL A 109 6.75 25.71 14.13
CA VAL A 109 5.30 25.91 13.91
C VAL A 109 4.53 25.73 15.21
N LEU A 110 4.83 24.66 15.97
CA LEU A 110 4.17 24.39 17.24
C LEU A 110 4.56 25.40 18.32
N ALA A 111 5.82 25.80 18.40
CA ALA A 111 6.31 26.82 19.33
C ALA A 111 5.58 28.15 19.12
N THR A 112 5.42 28.58 17.86
CA THR A 112 4.72 29.82 17.51
C THR A 112 3.26 29.78 17.97
N LEU A 113 2.54 28.69 17.71
CA LEU A 113 1.14 28.56 18.12
C LEU A 113 1.00 28.39 19.63
N ALA A 114 1.83 27.55 20.25
CA ALA A 114 1.80 27.31 21.69
C ALA A 114 2.11 28.61 22.48
N THR A 115 3.05 29.42 22.00
CA THR A 115 3.35 30.75 22.58
C THR A 115 2.12 31.65 22.54
N ARG A 116 1.39 31.67 21.41
CA ARG A 116 0.15 32.45 21.28
C ARG A 116 -0.95 31.97 22.22
N LEU A 117 -1.10 30.65 22.38
CA LEU A 117 -2.10 30.05 23.24
C LEU A 117 -1.80 30.23 24.73
N LEU A 118 -0.53 30.13 25.13
CA LEU A 118 -0.09 30.26 26.51
C LEU A 118 0.00 31.73 26.96
N GLY A 119 0.35 32.64 26.04
CA GLY A 119 0.69 34.02 26.36
C GLY A 119 2.11 34.20 26.91
N GLU A 120 2.90 33.12 26.95
CA GLU A 120 4.31 33.07 27.38
C GLU A 120 5.15 32.32 26.35
N GLU A 121 6.45 32.59 26.32
CA GLU A 121 7.36 32.01 25.32
C GLU A 121 7.48 30.48 25.44
N VAL A 122 7.18 29.79 24.34
CA VAL A 122 7.42 28.35 24.19
C VAL A 122 8.57 28.13 23.20
N ASN A 123 9.75 27.74 23.71
CA ASN A 123 10.93 27.49 22.89
C ASN A 123 10.79 26.19 22.04
N PRO A 124 11.13 26.23 20.74
CA PRO A 124 11.03 25.06 19.87
C PRO A 124 11.99 23.91 20.25
N ASN A 125 13.14 24.21 20.84
CA ASN A 125 14.12 23.19 21.26
C ASN A 125 13.85 22.74 22.70
N ASP A 126 13.78 23.69 23.63
CA ASP A 126 13.77 23.39 25.06
C ASP A 126 12.42 22.85 25.55
N HIS A 127 11.31 23.21 24.88
CA HIS A 127 9.97 22.78 25.27
C HIS A 127 9.36 21.80 24.25
N VAL A 128 9.27 22.18 22.97
CA VAL A 128 8.61 21.31 21.95
C VAL A 128 9.46 20.07 21.63
N ASN A 129 10.78 20.22 21.59
CA ASN A 129 11.73 19.13 21.34
C ASN A 129 12.38 18.58 22.62
N CYS A 130 11.82 18.89 23.80
CA CYS A 130 12.33 18.41 25.08
C CYS A 130 12.45 16.88 25.09
N GLY A 131 13.63 16.36 25.46
CA GLY A 131 13.92 14.92 25.52
C GLY A 131 13.95 14.19 24.17
N GLN A 132 14.00 14.91 23.05
CA GLN A 132 13.95 14.35 21.70
C GLN A 132 15.17 14.76 20.86
N SER A 133 15.45 13.99 19.81
CA SER A 133 16.38 14.32 18.74
C SER A 133 15.68 14.13 17.40
N SER A 134 16.14 14.79 16.34
CA SER A 134 15.70 14.42 14.98
C SER A 134 15.98 12.95 14.69
N ASN A 135 17.08 12.42 15.23
CA ASN A 135 17.58 11.08 14.95
C ASN A 135 16.70 9.98 15.54
N ASP A 136 15.88 10.25 16.57
CA ASP A 136 14.93 9.27 17.11
C ASP A 136 13.47 9.58 16.74
N ILE A 137 13.09 10.86 16.66
CA ILE A 137 11.70 11.25 16.33
C ILE A 137 11.36 11.02 14.85
N ILE A 138 12.29 11.23 13.92
CA ILE A 138 12.03 11.04 12.49
C ILE A 138 11.83 9.56 12.13
N PRO A 139 12.72 8.61 12.50
CA PRO A 139 12.44 7.19 12.25
C PRO A 139 11.21 6.70 13.03
N THR A 140 10.96 7.21 14.25
CA THR A 140 9.69 6.99 14.96
C THR A 140 8.49 7.44 14.12
N THR A 141 8.56 8.62 13.51
CA THR A 141 7.47 9.16 12.69
C THR A 141 7.25 8.35 11.42
N ILE A 142 8.31 7.81 10.79
CA ILE A 142 8.18 6.88 9.65
C ILE A 142 7.35 5.67 10.08
N HIS A 143 7.72 5.06 11.21
CA HIS A 143 7.03 3.90 11.75
C HIS A 143 5.57 4.19 12.11
N VAL A 144 5.32 5.28 12.83
CA VAL A 144 3.98 5.70 13.24
C VAL A 144 3.11 6.01 12.03
N SER A 145 3.59 6.83 11.08
CA SER A 145 2.82 7.19 9.90
C SER A 145 2.49 5.99 9.02
N ALA A 146 3.42 5.05 8.85
CA ALA A 146 3.17 3.82 8.11
C ALA A 146 2.17 2.91 8.86
N ALA A 147 2.29 2.75 10.18
CA ALA A 147 1.35 1.96 10.98
C ALA A 147 -0.08 2.52 10.88
N LEU A 148 -0.22 3.85 10.98
CA LEU A 148 -1.51 4.51 10.80
C LEU A 148 -2.05 4.34 9.38
N ALA A 149 -1.23 4.52 8.35
CA ALA A 149 -1.66 4.37 6.96
C ALA A 149 -2.07 2.92 6.64
N LEU A 150 -1.39 1.91 7.19
CA LEU A 150 -1.79 0.51 7.09
C LEU A 150 -3.15 0.27 7.77
N HIS A 151 -3.30 0.74 9.01
CA HIS A 151 -4.51 0.54 9.81
C HIS A 151 -5.74 1.27 9.24
N GLU A 152 -5.58 2.53 8.87
CA GLU A 152 -6.68 3.42 8.44
C GLU A 152 -7.02 3.25 6.95
N GLN A 153 -6.07 2.84 6.10
CA GLN A 153 -6.23 2.88 4.64
C GLN A 153 -6.08 1.52 3.97
N LEU A 154 -4.88 0.94 3.99
CA LEU A 154 -4.55 -0.21 3.13
C LEU A 154 -5.20 -1.51 3.60
N LEU A 155 -5.10 -1.87 4.88
CA LEU A 155 -5.68 -3.12 5.37
C LEU A 155 -7.21 -3.14 5.17
N PRO A 156 -7.97 -2.06 5.47
CA PRO A 156 -9.39 -2.00 5.13
C PRO A 156 -9.67 -2.08 3.62
N ALA A 157 -8.83 -1.47 2.78
CA ALA A 157 -9.00 -1.52 1.32
C ALA A 157 -8.79 -2.93 0.75
N LEU A 158 -7.78 -3.65 1.23
CA LEU A 158 -7.51 -5.04 0.83
C LEU A 158 -8.61 -5.98 1.35
N ALA A 159 -9.09 -5.79 2.59
CA ALA A 159 -10.21 -6.55 3.13
C ALA A 159 -11.49 -6.35 2.30
N HIS A 160 -11.78 -5.11 1.90
CA HIS A 160 -12.88 -4.80 0.99
C HIS A 160 -12.73 -5.51 -0.37
N LEU A 161 -11.53 -5.48 -0.96
CA LEU A 161 -11.23 -6.18 -2.20
C LEU A 161 -11.47 -7.70 -2.07
N VAL A 162 -11.05 -8.32 -0.97
CA VAL A 162 -11.32 -9.74 -0.68
C VAL A 162 -12.83 -9.98 -0.64
N GLN A 163 -13.57 -9.23 0.17
CA GLN A 163 -15.01 -9.40 0.32
C GLN A 163 -15.76 -9.27 -1.00
N VAL A 164 -15.44 -8.25 -1.81
CA VAL A 164 -16.07 -8.04 -3.12
C VAL A 164 -15.73 -9.17 -4.08
N THR A 165 -14.49 -9.66 -4.07
CA THR A 165 -14.05 -10.77 -4.92
C THR A 165 -14.76 -12.07 -4.56
N GLU A 166 -14.90 -12.38 -3.28
CA GLU A 166 -15.61 -13.57 -2.80
C GLU A 166 -17.11 -13.48 -3.07
N HIS A 167 -17.72 -12.31 -2.87
CA HIS A 167 -19.11 -12.09 -3.23
C HIS A 167 -19.33 -12.30 -4.74
N LYS A 168 -18.43 -11.74 -5.56
CA LYS A 168 -18.48 -11.95 -7.01
C LYS A 168 -18.28 -13.43 -7.37
N ALA A 169 -17.39 -14.14 -6.68
CA ALA A 169 -17.16 -15.57 -6.88
C ALA A 169 -18.45 -16.39 -6.69
N VAL A 170 -19.25 -16.07 -5.66
CA VAL A 170 -20.57 -16.71 -5.45
C VAL A 170 -21.51 -16.42 -6.61
N GLN A 171 -21.60 -15.16 -7.07
CA GLN A 171 -22.46 -14.78 -8.19
C GLN A 171 -22.11 -15.51 -9.49
N VAL A 172 -20.81 -15.82 -9.70
CA VAL A 172 -20.34 -16.45 -10.93
C VAL A 172 -20.08 -17.96 -10.80
N HIS A 173 -20.55 -18.59 -9.72
CA HIS A 173 -20.27 -20.00 -9.43
C HIS A 173 -20.76 -20.99 -10.51
N ALA A 174 -21.91 -20.68 -11.13
CA ALA A 174 -22.48 -21.50 -12.19
C ALA A 174 -21.65 -21.47 -13.50
N PHE A 175 -20.78 -20.48 -13.68
CA PHE A 175 -20.02 -20.34 -14.92
C PHE A 175 -18.74 -21.16 -14.90
N VAL A 176 -18.67 -22.12 -15.83
CA VAL A 176 -17.48 -22.90 -16.15
C VAL A 176 -16.80 -22.28 -17.36
N LYS A 177 -15.48 -22.26 -17.36
CA LYS A 177 -14.66 -21.78 -18.48
C LYS A 177 -13.49 -22.71 -18.74
N THR A 178 -12.92 -22.63 -19.93
CA THR A 178 -11.63 -23.28 -20.23
C THR A 178 -10.53 -22.66 -19.37
N GLY A 179 -9.87 -23.46 -18.54
CA GLY A 179 -8.65 -23.05 -17.86
C GLY A 179 -7.53 -22.82 -18.87
N ARG A 180 -6.52 -22.02 -18.51
CA ARG A 180 -5.34 -21.82 -19.35
C ARG A 180 -4.05 -21.93 -18.56
N THR A 181 -3.11 -22.71 -19.09
CA THR A 181 -1.73 -22.79 -18.63
C THR A 181 -0.83 -22.51 -19.82
N HIS A 182 0.23 -21.72 -19.64
CA HIS A 182 1.08 -21.24 -20.75
C HIS A 182 0.29 -20.50 -21.85
N LEU A 183 -0.86 -19.90 -21.50
CA LEU A 183 -1.83 -19.30 -22.43
C LEU A 183 -2.54 -20.28 -23.39
N MET A 184 -2.30 -21.58 -23.26
CA MET A 184 -2.93 -22.64 -24.05
C MET A 184 -4.17 -23.16 -23.33
N ASP A 185 -5.12 -23.72 -24.09
CA ASP A 185 -6.32 -24.35 -23.55
C ASP A 185 -5.94 -25.52 -22.62
N ALA A 186 -6.65 -25.61 -21.48
CA ALA A 186 -6.43 -26.62 -20.46
C ALA A 186 -7.78 -27.22 -19.98
N MET A 187 -7.74 -27.93 -18.84
CA MET A 187 -8.94 -28.45 -18.18
C MET A 187 -9.88 -27.31 -17.72
N PRO A 188 -11.19 -27.57 -17.65
CA PRO A 188 -12.18 -26.58 -17.23
C PRO A 188 -12.01 -26.19 -15.76
N VAL A 189 -12.36 -24.95 -15.46
CA VAL A 189 -12.41 -24.40 -14.10
C VAL A 189 -13.70 -23.60 -13.93
N ARG A 190 -14.22 -23.53 -12.70
CA ARG A 190 -15.28 -22.56 -12.38
C ARG A 190 -14.66 -21.17 -12.25
N MET A 191 -15.38 -20.15 -12.70
CA MET A 191 -14.96 -18.77 -12.45
C MET A 191 -14.82 -18.48 -10.96
N SER A 192 -15.68 -19.06 -10.11
CA SER A 192 -15.57 -18.94 -8.66
C SER A 192 -14.24 -19.49 -8.10
N GLN A 193 -13.71 -20.58 -8.66
CA GLN A 193 -12.41 -21.12 -8.23
C GLN A 193 -11.27 -20.14 -8.54
N VAL A 194 -11.33 -19.48 -9.69
CA VAL A 194 -10.34 -18.47 -10.10
C VAL A 194 -10.41 -17.26 -9.17
N LEU A 195 -11.61 -16.71 -8.95
CA LEU A 195 -11.79 -15.54 -8.09
C LEU A 195 -11.43 -15.83 -6.62
N ASN A 196 -11.79 -17.01 -6.10
CA ASN A 196 -11.37 -17.41 -4.75
C ASN A 196 -9.84 -17.56 -4.65
N GLY A 197 -9.18 -17.99 -5.74
CA GLY A 197 -7.72 -17.99 -5.82
C GLY A 197 -7.11 -16.59 -5.73
N TRP A 198 -7.75 -15.59 -6.37
CA TRP A 198 -7.34 -14.18 -6.23
C TRP A 198 -7.56 -13.67 -4.81
N ALA A 199 -8.74 -13.93 -4.23
CA ALA A 199 -9.07 -13.53 -2.86
C ALA A 199 -8.06 -14.11 -1.85
N GLN A 200 -7.67 -15.37 -2.02
CA GLN A 200 -6.68 -16.01 -1.15
C GLN A 200 -5.28 -15.38 -1.26
N GLN A 201 -4.84 -14.95 -2.45
CA GLN A 201 -3.58 -14.21 -2.59
C GLN A 201 -3.61 -12.89 -1.83
N ILE A 202 -4.73 -12.15 -1.88
CA ILE A 202 -4.88 -10.89 -1.14
C ILE A 202 -4.95 -11.14 0.36
N ARG A 203 -5.66 -12.19 0.82
CA ARG A 203 -5.71 -12.57 2.24
C ARG A 203 -4.33 -12.88 2.81
N ALA A 204 -3.52 -13.66 2.10
CA ALA A 204 -2.15 -13.94 2.51
C ALA A 204 -1.30 -12.66 2.64
N ASN A 205 -1.46 -11.70 1.72
CA ASN A 205 -0.78 -10.40 1.81
C ASN A 205 -1.23 -9.59 3.04
N ILE A 206 -2.53 -9.60 3.38
CA ILE A 206 -3.06 -8.97 4.60
C ILE A 206 -2.40 -9.57 5.84
N GLU A 207 -2.35 -10.90 5.93
CA GLU A 207 -1.75 -11.63 7.06
C GLU A 207 -0.27 -11.27 7.23
N HIS A 208 0.49 -11.23 6.13
CA HIS A 208 1.91 -10.87 6.18
C HIS A 208 2.13 -9.40 6.60
N LEU A 209 1.33 -8.46 6.09
CA LEU A 209 1.40 -7.05 6.53
C LEU A 209 1.07 -6.91 8.02
N GLN A 210 0.06 -7.64 8.50
CA GLN A 210 -0.29 -7.67 9.92
C GLN A 210 0.84 -8.26 10.77
N GLY A 211 1.52 -9.29 10.28
CA GLY A 211 2.68 -9.90 10.95
C GLY A 211 3.87 -8.96 11.14
N LEU A 212 4.00 -7.91 10.31
CA LEU A 212 5.05 -6.89 10.41
C LEU A 212 4.68 -5.73 11.37
N GLN A 213 3.41 -5.60 11.77
CA GLN A 213 2.98 -4.50 12.64
C GLN A 213 3.71 -4.43 13.98
N PRO A 214 4.01 -5.54 14.69
CA PRO A 214 4.74 -5.46 15.96
C PRO A 214 6.11 -4.79 15.83
N SER A 215 6.85 -5.05 14.74
CA SER A 215 8.14 -4.39 14.48
C SER A 215 7.95 -2.91 14.13
N LEU A 216 6.91 -2.59 13.35
CA LEU A 216 6.57 -1.22 12.98
C LEU A 216 6.09 -0.39 14.18
N GLN A 217 5.46 -1.03 15.17
CA GLN A 217 4.96 -0.40 16.39
C GLN A 217 6.02 -0.26 17.49
N ALA A 218 7.22 -0.80 17.27
CA ALA A 218 8.38 -0.63 18.13
C ALA A 218 9.18 0.61 17.69
N LEU A 219 9.25 1.62 18.57
CA LEU A 219 9.68 2.97 18.20
C LEU A 219 11.10 3.30 18.68
N ALA A 220 11.82 4.09 17.89
CA ALA A 220 13.16 4.58 18.22
C ALA A 220 13.15 5.64 19.33
N GLN A 221 11.98 6.22 19.64
CA GLN A 221 11.84 7.36 20.55
C GLN A 221 12.44 7.09 21.93
N GLY A 222 13.23 8.05 22.41
CA GLY A 222 14.00 7.93 23.65
C GLY A 222 15.44 7.50 23.40
N GLY A 223 15.82 7.17 22.15
CA GLY A 223 17.21 6.92 21.76
C GLY A 223 18.03 8.20 21.61
N THR A 224 17.36 9.35 21.42
CA THR A 224 17.95 10.68 21.27
C THR A 224 18.98 10.76 20.15
N ALA A 225 20.20 11.24 20.41
CA ALA A 225 21.19 11.53 19.37
C ALA A 225 21.68 10.27 18.65
N VAL A 226 22.03 9.22 19.39
CA VAL A 226 22.75 8.04 18.86
C VAL A 226 22.26 6.70 19.41
N GLY A 227 21.18 6.69 20.20
CA GLY A 227 20.61 5.47 20.80
C GLY A 227 20.83 5.33 22.31
N THR A 228 21.67 6.16 22.93
CA THR A 228 21.99 6.09 24.37
C THR A 228 20.91 6.67 25.28
N GLY A 229 20.00 7.49 24.74
CA GLY A 229 19.02 8.23 25.53
C GLY A 229 19.57 9.43 26.30
N ILE A 230 20.74 9.96 25.91
CA ILE A 230 21.31 11.15 26.53
C ILE A 230 20.31 12.33 26.49
N ASN A 231 20.11 13.00 27.63
CA ASN A 231 19.16 14.09 27.83
C ASN A 231 17.66 13.70 27.73
N ALA A 232 17.31 12.41 27.63
CA ALA A 232 15.95 11.94 27.84
C ALA A 232 15.79 11.40 29.26
N HIS A 233 14.63 11.61 29.86
CA HIS A 233 14.28 10.98 31.13
C HIS A 233 14.16 9.45 30.93
N PRO A 234 14.63 8.60 31.88
CA PRO A 234 14.64 7.13 31.70
C PRO A 234 13.27 6.50 31.37
N GLU A 235 12.19 7.10 31.84
CA GLU A 235 10.81 6.65 31.58
C GLU A 235 10.16 7.29 30.33
N PHE A 236 10.84 8.20 29.64
CA PHE A 236 10.26 8.98 28.54
C PHE A 236 9.72 8.09 27.42
N ALA A 237 10.49 7.11 26.94
CA ALA A 237 10.08 6.24 25.84
C ALA A 237 8.77 5.50 26.12
N ALA A 238 8.62 4.97 27.33
CA ALA A 238 7.43 4.21 27.74
C ALA A 238 6.19 5.12 27.85
N ARG A 239 6.33 6.29 28.47
CA ARG A 239 5.23 7.26 28.62
C ARG A 239 4.83 7.86 27.28
N PHE A 240 5.81 8.23 26.44
CA PHE A 240 5.59 8.67 25.06
C PHE A 240 4.76 7.64 24.28
N SER A 241 5.18 6.38 24.28
CA SER A 241 4.51 5.31 23.52
C SER A 241 3.07 5.11 23.99
N ARG A 242 2.82 5.17 25.31
CA ARG A 242 1.48 5.10 25.90
C ARG A 242 0.60 6.29 25.48
N GLN A 243 1.13 7.51 25.54
CA GLN A 243 0.39 8.71 25.15
C GLN A 243 0.07 8.69 23.66
N LEU A 244 1.04 8.33 22.82
CA LEU A 244 0.83 8.20 21.38
C LEU A 244 -0.20 7.12 21.05
N SER A 245 -0.18 5.99 21.77
CA SER A 245 -1.17 4.93 21.59
C SER A 245 -2.58 5.40 21.93
N THR A 246 -2.72 6.20 22.98
CA THR A 246 -4.00 6.78 23.39
C THR A 246 -4.51 7.78 22.35
N LEU A 247 -3.63 8.63 21.82
CA LEU A 247 -4.00 9.64 20.83
C LEU A 247 -4.42 9.05 19.47
N THR A 248 -3.86 7.90 19.11
CA THR A 248 -4.03 7.31 17.78
C THR A 248 -4.97 6.11 17.75
N GLY A 249 -5.20 5.45 18.89
CA GLY A 249 -5.91 4.16 18.94
C GLY A 249 -5.09 2.97 18.46
N VAL A 250 -3.84 3.16 18.02
CA VAL A 250 -2.91 2.11 17.61
C VAL A 250 -1.89 1.89 18.72
N GLN A 251 -1.62 0.62 19.07
CA GLN A 251 -0.66 0.32 20.13
C GLN A 251 0.77 0.52 19.66
N PHE A 252 1.57 1.22 20.48
CA PHE A 252 3.00 1.47 20.27
C PHE A 252 3.78 1.13 21.54
N ALA A 253 5.04 0.74 21.35
CA ALA A 253 5.94 0.41 22.44
C ALA A 253 7.37 0.92 22.15
N PRO A 254 8.21 1.09 23.20
CA PRO A 254 9.64 1.32 23.00
C PRO A 254 10.29 0.18 22.23
N GLY A 255 11.22 0.53 21.35
CA GLY A 255 12.10 -0.43 20.68
C GLY A 255 12.98 -1.19 21.67
N LYS A 256 13.31 -2.44 21.33
CA LYS A 256 14.24 -3.25 22.14
C LYS A 256 15.69 -2.77 22.03
N ASP A 257 16.07 -2.28 20.84
CA ASP A 257 17.40 -1.77 20.56
C ASP A 257 17.27 -0.45 19.77
N LEU A 258 17.60 0.65 20.43
CA LEU A 258 17.45 1.99 19.86
C LEU A 258 18.61 2.33 18.92
N PHE A 259 19.79 1.70 19.07
CA PHE A 259 20.89 1.85 18.13
C PHE A 259 20.52 1.27 16.77
N ALA A 260 19.90 0.08 16.77
CA ALA A 260 19.43 -0.55 15.54
C ALA A 260 18.36 0.32 14.84
N LEU A 261 17.35 0.81 15.57
CA LEU A 261 16.26 1.58 14.98
C LEU A 261 16.65 2.97 14.45
N ILE A 262 17.78 3.52 14.91
CA ILE A 262 18.34 4.80 14.42
C ILE A 262 19.35 4.53 13.30
N GLY A 263 20.23 3.55 13.47
CA GLY A 263 21.32 3.23 12.54
C GLY A 263 20.86 2.51 11.26
N SER A 264 19.77 1.75 11.32
CA SER A 264 19.18 1.03 10.19
C SER A 264 17.69 1.33 10.02
N GLN A 265 17.12 0.93 8.89
CA GLN A 265 15.69 1.07 8.58
C GLN A 265 15.09 -0.26 8.12
N ASP A 266 15.54 -1.37 8.72
CA ASP A 266 15.21 -2.74 8.29
C ASP A 266 13.70 -3.02 8.33
N THR A 267 13.00 -2.47 9.32
CA THR A 267 11.54 -2.61 9.43
C THR A 267 10.83 -1.94 8.25
N ALA A 268 11.25 -0.74 7.85
CA ALA A 268 10.68 -0.05 6.70
C ALA A 268 10.97 -0.79 5.38
N VAL A 269 12.18 -1.36 5.25
CA VAL A 269 12.56 -2.21 4.10
C VAL A 269 11.69 -3.48 4.05
N ALA A 270 11.47 -4.16 5.18
CA ALA A 270 10.64 -5.35 5.23
C ALA A 270 9.17 -5.06 4.87
N VAL A 271 8.60 -3.97 5.40
CA VAL A 271 7.24 -3.53 5.04
C VAL A 271 7.17 -3.22 3.56
N SER A 272 8.14 -2.47 3.02
CA SER A 272 8.22 -2.19 1.58
C SER A 272 8.24 -3.47 0.73
N GLY A 273 9.02 -4.47 1.12
CA GLY A 273 9.08 -5.76 0.42
C GLY A 273 7.73 -6.47 0.38
N GLN A 274 6.94 -6.38 1.45
CA GLN A 274 5.59 -6.94 1.50
C GLN A 274 4.57 -6.09 0.72
N LEU A 275 4.73 -4.76 0.66
CA LEU A 275 3.94 -3.90 -0.24
C LEU A 275 4.22 -4.23 -1.71
N LYS A 276 5.47 -4.49 -2.08
CA LYS A 276 5.84 -5.01 -3.41
C LYS A 276 5.15 -6.35 -3.69
N ALA A 277 5.17 -7.30 -2.75
CA ALA A 277 4.50 -8.60 -2.95
C ALA A 277 2.99 -8.42 -3.19
N THR A 278 2.37 -7.48 -2.48
CA THR A 278 0.97 -7.09 -2.68
C THR A 278 0.76 -6.50 -4.08
N ALA A 279 1.63 -5.58 -4.52
CA ALA A 279 1.60 -5.00 -5.87
C ALA A 279 1.70 -6.06 -6.98
N VAL A 280 2.59 -7.05 -6.83
CA VAL A 280 2.74 -8.16 -7.78
C VAL A 280 1.42 -8.95 -7.89
N SER A 281 0.76 -9.22 -6.76
CA SER A 281 -0.53 -9.91 -6.73
C SER A 281 -1.63 -9.11 -7.43
N LEU A 282 -1.74 -7.81 -7.15
CA LEU A 282 -2.70 -6.92 -7.82
C LEU A 282 -2.45 -6.81 -9.33
N MET A 283 -1.19 -6.74 -9.76
CA MET A 283 -0.85 -6.70 -11.18
C MET A 283 -1.28 -7.98 -11.91
N LYS A 284 -1.12 -9.15 -11.29
CA LYS A 284 -1.61 -10.41 -11.83
C LYS A 284 -3.13 -10.38 -12.02
N ILE A 285 -3.88 -9.98 -11.00
CA ILE A 285 -5.35 -9.89 -11.06
C ILE A 285 -5.79 -8.90 -12.15
N ALA A 286 -5.16 -7.73 -12.21
CA ALA A 286 -5.44 -6.73 -13.24
C ALA A 286 -5.17 -7.28 -14.66
N ASN A 287 -4.07 -7.99 -14.86
CA ASN A 287 -3.75 -8.60 -16.14
C ASN A 287 -4.74 -9.70 -16.53
N ASP A 288 -5.14 -10.56 -15.59
CA ASP A 288 -6.19 -11.56 -15.83
C ASP A 288 -7.49 -10.88 -16.31
N LEU A 289 -7.95 -9.84 -15.61
CA LEU A 289 -9.16 -9.09 -16.00
C LEU A 289 -9.03 -8.48 -17.41
N ARG A 290 -7.86 -7.92 -17.75
CA ARG A 290 -7.60 -7.36 -19.10
C ARG A 290 -7.66 -8.42 -20.19
N TRP A 291 -7.07 -9.59 -19.95
CA TRP A 291 -7.09 -10.70 -20.90
C TRP A 291 -8.49 -11.30 -21.03
N MET A 292 -9.19 -11.53 -19.92
CA MET A 292 -10.56 -12.04 -19.92
C MET A 292 -11.53 -11.09 -20.62
N ASN A 293 -11.29 -9.77 -20.56
CA ASN A 293 -12.07 -8.74 -21.25
C ASN A 293 -11.59 -8.45 -22.70
N SER A 294 -10.52 -9.07 -23.18
CA SER A 294 -9.98 -8.79 -24.53
C SER A 294 -11.01 -9.13 -25.61
N GLY A 295 -11.28 -8.22 -26.55
CA GLY A 295 -12.32 -8.41 -27.55
C GLY A 295 -12.88 -7.08 -28.10
N PRO A 296 -14.16 -7.04 -28.54
CA PRO A 296 -15.20 -8.07 -28.38
C PRO A 296 -15.19 -9.20 -29.42
N LEU A 297 -14.52 -9.02 -30.56
CA LEU A 297 -14.55 -9.99 -31.68
C LEU A 297 -13.27 -10.81 -31.83
N ALA A 298 -12.10 -10.23 -31.50
CA ALA A 298 -10.79 -10.81 -31.80
C ALA A 298 -9.96 -11.11 -30.53
N GLY A 299 -10.62 -11.41 -29.42
CA GLY A 299 -9.98 -11.72 -28.14
C GLY A 299 -10.71 -12.85 -27.42
N LEU A 300 -10.43 -13.02 -26.12
CA LEU A 300 -11.05 -14.08 -25.30
C LEU A 300 -12.53 -13.79 -25.00
N GLY A 301 -12.85 -12.54 -24.65
CA GLY A 301 -14.22 -12.07 -24.40
C GLY A 301 -14.99 -12.89 -23.37
N GLU A 302 -14.32 -13.44 -22.35
CA GLU A 302 -14.94 -14.25 -21.30
C GLU A 302 -15.80 -13.41 -20.35
N ILE A 303 -15.38 -12.16 -20.13
CA ILE A 303 -16.12 -11.17 -19.35
C ILE A 303 -16.24 -9.87 -20.14
N GLU A 304 -17.17 -9.04 -19.68
CA GLU A 304 -17.33 -7.65 -20.11
C GLU A 304 -17.23 -6.75 -18.88
N LEU A 305 -16.21 -5.89 -18.86
CA LEU A 305 -16.03 -4.84 -17.86
C LEU A 305 -16.95 -3.66 -18.17
N GLU A 306 -17.37 -2.96 -17.12
CA GLU A 306 -18.22 -1.77 -17.26
C GLU A 306 -17.54 -0.65 -18.07
N ALA A 307 -18.30 -0.04 -18.97
CA ALA A 307 -17.84 1.08 -19.78
C ALA A 307 -17.86 2.39 -19.00
N LEU A 308 -16.79 2.65 -18.23
CA LEU A 308 -16.70 3.84 -17.35
C LEU A 308 -16.46 5.16 -18.09
N GLN A 309 -15.87 5.10 -19.29
CA GLN A 309 -15.54 6.26 -20.12
C GLN A 309 -15.41 5.86 -21.60
N PRO A 310 -15.53 6.81 -22.55
CA PRO A 310 -15.19 6.54 -23.95
C PRO A 310 -13.75 6.02 -24.06
N GLY A 311 -13.58 4.83 -24.67
CA GLY A 311 -12.28 4.16 -24.74
C GLY A 311 -11.39 4.65 -25.89
N SER A 312 -11.88 5.51 -26.77
CA SER A 312 -11.08 6.09 -27.85
C SER A 312 -11.65 7.42 -28.32
N SER A 313 -10.77 8.35 -28.65
CA SER A 313 -11.12 9.60 -29.30
C SER A 313 -11.53 9.44 -30.77
N ILE A 314 -11.20 8.31 -31.42
CA ILE A 314 -11.40 8.08 -32.86
C ILE A 314 -12.20 6.83 -33.21
N MET A 315 -12.31 5.85 -32.30
CA MET A 315 -13.08 4.61 -32.51
C MET A 315 -14.37 4.63 -31.68
N PRO A 316 -15.53 5.04 -32.26
CA PRO A 316 -16.80 5.02 -31.57
C PRO A 316 -17.13 3.63 -31.04
N GLY A 317 -17.61 3.54 -29.80
CA GLY A 317 -18.02 2.28 -29.17
C GLY A 317 -16.88 1.42 -28.60
N LYS A 318 -15.61 1.81 -28.74
CA LYS A 318 -14.50 1.11 -28.07
C LYS A 318 -14.51 1.39 -26.56
N VAL A 319 -14.44 0.32 -25.76
CA VAL A 319 -14.33 0.38 -24.29
C VAL A 319 -13.03 -0.31 -23.87
N ASN A 320 -12.23 0.36 -23.02
CA ASN A 320 -10.95 -0.17 -22.55
C ASN A 320 -11.03 -0.58 -21.06
N PRO A 321 -10.21 -1.54 -20.60
CA PRO A 321 -10.13 -1.96 -19.21
C PRO A 321 -9.33 -0.97 -18.34
N VAL A 322 -9.81 0.28 -18.22
CA VAL A 322 -9.05 1.40 -17.65
C VAL A 322 -8.69 1.24 -16.15
N ILE A 323 -9.53 0.57 -15.36
CA ILE A 323 -9.25 0.32 -13.94
C ILE A 323 -8.12 -0.70 -13.78
N PRO A 324 -8.16 -1.89 -14.42
CA PRO A 324 -7.01 -2.78 -14.47
C PRO A 324 -5.72 -2.13 -15.01
N GLU A 325 -5.81 -1.25 -16.00
CA GLU A 325 -4.64 -0.50 -16.50
C GLU A 325 -4.03 0.42 -15.43
N ALA A 326 -4.87 1.18 -14.73
CA ALA A 326 -4.43 2.02 -13.61
C ALA A 326 -3.82 1.19 -12.47
N THR A 327 -4.42 0.06 -12.11
CA THR A 327 -3.87 -0.87 -11.10
C THR A 327 -2.50 -1.41 -11.52
N ALA A 328 -2.29 -1.74 -12.79
CA ALA A 328 -1.00 -2.20 -13.28
C ALA A 328 0.09 -1.11 -13.20
N MET A 329 -0.25 0.14 -13.50
CA MET A 329 0.68 1.27 -13.33
C MET A 329 1.02 1.52 -11.86
N VAL A 330 0.03 1.45 -10.97
CA VAL A 330 0.25 1.52 -9.51
C VAL A 330 1.20 0.42 -9.05
N ALA A 331 1.00 -0.81 -9.50
CA ALA A 331 1.86 -1.92 -9.12
C ALA A 331 3.32 -1.70 -9.57
N ALA A 332 3.52 -1.22 -10.80
CA ALA A 332 4.84 -0.86 -11.30
C ALA A 332 5.50 0.25 -10.47
N GLN A 333 4.74 1.29 -10.09
CA GLN A 333 5.24 2.37 -9.25
C GLN A 333 5.67 1.87 -7.86
N VAL A 334 4.87 1.02 -7.23
CA VAL A 334 5.19 0.43 -5.91
C VAL A 334 6.45 -0.44 -5.97
N ILE A 335 6.64 -1.20 -7.06
CA ILE A 335 7.87 -1.97 -7.28
C ILE A 335 9.08 -1.03 -7.41
N GLY A 336 8.93 0.09 -8.11
CA GLY A 336 9.98 1.12 -8.21
C GLY A 336 10.31 1.76 -6.86
N ASN A 337 9.28 2.11 -6.08
CA ASN A 337 9.42 2.65 -4.74
C ASN A 337 10.18 1.68 -3.81
N ASP A 338 9.93 0.37 -3.92
CA ASP A 338 10.65 -0.66 -3.15
C ASP A 338 12.14 -0.69 -3.48
N ALA A 339 12.51 -0.53 -4.76
CA ALA A 339 13.90 -0.44 -5.16
C ALA A 339 14.58 0.81 -4.55
N THR A 340 13.89 1.95 -4.53
CA THR A 340 14.39 3.17 -3.87
C THR A 340 14.56 2.96 -2.36
N ILE A 341 13.58 2.35 -1.69
CA ILE A 341 13.65 2.06 -0.24
C ILE A 341 14.76 1.06 0.07
N THR A 342 15.00 0.08 -0.80
CA THR A 342 16.10 -0.89 -0.65
C THR A 342 17.45 -0.19 -0.64
N VAL A 343 17.70 0.72 -1.60
CA VAL A 343 18.94 1.52 -1.65
C VAL A 343 19.05 2.45 -0.43
N ALA A 344 17.96 3.11 -0.07
CA ALA A 344 17.91 4.00 1.08
C ALA A 344 18.19 3.27 2.40
N GLY A 345 17.61 2.08 2.60
CA GLY A 345 17.81 1.26 3.79
C GLY A 345 19.25 0.77 3.93
N GLN A 346 19.93 0.45 2.83
CA GLN A 346 21.35 0.09 2.82
C GLN A 346 22.28 1.26 3.18
N SER A 347 21.83 2.51 3.02
CA SER A 347 22.67 3.72 3.18
C SER A 347 22.99 4.10 4.64
N GLY A 348 22.85 3.18 5.60
CA GLY A 348 23.23 3.41 6.99
C GLY A 348 24.75 3.55 7.16
N ASN A 349 25.19 4.55 7.92
CA ASN A 349 26.61 4.72 8.28
C ASN A 349 26.73 4.95 9.79
N PHE A 350 27.41 4.02 10.48
CA PHE A 350 27.57 4.05 11.93
C PHE A 350 26.20 4.19 12.64
N GLU A 351 26.01 5.18 13.51
CA GLU A 351 24.84 5.29 14.37
C GLU A 351 23.59 5.87 13.68
N LEU A 352 23.61 6.27 12.39
CA LEU A 352 22.45 6.90 11.74
C LEU A 352 22.30 6.54 10.25
N ASN A 353 21.08 6.18 9.85
CA ASN A 353 20.68 6.22 8.44
C ASN A 353 20.24 7.64 8.04
N VAL A 354 20.79 8.17 6.95
CA VAL A 354 20.55 9.54 6.46
C VAL A 354 19.78 9.58 5.15
N MET A 355 18.91 8.61 4.90
CA MET A 355 17.98 8.59 3.76
C MET A 355 16.51 8.55 4.23
N LEU A 356 16.24 9.06 5.44
CA LEU A 356 14.94 8.95 6.11
C LEU A 356 13.78 9.63 5.34
N PRO A 357 13.93 10.85 4.80
CA PRO A 357 12.85 11.50 4.06
C PRO A 357 12.37 10.71 2.83
N ILE A 358 13.31 10.11 2.08
CA ILE A 358 12.95 9.35 0.88
C ILE A 358 12.30 8.00 1.23
N ILE A 359 12.67 7.39 2.37
CA ILE A 359 11.98 6.21 2.90
C ILE A 359 10.55 6.57 3.25
N ALA A 360 10.34 7.67 3.99
CA ALA A 360 9.01 8.14 4.37
C ALA A 360 8.10 8.37 3.15
N GLN A 361 8.61 9.11 2.15
CA GLN A 361 7.87 9.44 0.93
C GLN A 361 7.45 8.19 0.17
N ASN A 362 8.38 7.29 -0.13
CA ASN A 362 8.12 6.11 -0.95
C ASN A 362 7.24 5.08 -0.22
N LEU A 363 7.42 4.94 1.09
CA LEU A 363 6.63 4.00 1.89
C LEU A 363 5.17 4.45 1.96
N LEU A 364 4.91 5.72 2.31
CA LEU A 364 3.55 6.25 2.41
C LEU A 364 2.84 6.35 1.05
N SER A 365 3.56 6.77 0.00
CA SER A 365 3.03 6.76 -1.36
C SER A 365 2.60 5.36 -1.79
N SER A 366 3.40 4.33 -1.48
CA SER A 366 3.06 2.95 -1.82
C SER A 366 1.81 2.45 -1.11
N ILE A 367 1.67 2.77 0.19
CA ILE A 367 0.49 2.40 0.98
C ILE A 367 -0.77 3.06 0.42
N GLU A 368 -0.72 4.36 0.12
CA GLU A 368 -1.84 5.13 -0.43
C GLU A 368 -2.26 4.64 -1.81
N LEU A 369 -1.30 4.46 -2.73
CA LEU A 369 -1.57 4.00 -4.09
C LEU A 369 -2.22 2.60 -4.09
N LEU A 370 -1.69 1.67 -3.29
CA LEU A 370 -2.26 0.33 -3.16
C LEU A 370 -3.68 0.36 -2.57
N ALA A 371 -3.92 1.19 -1.55
CA ALA A 371 -5.24 1.32 -0.94
C ALA A 371 -6.27 1.82 -1.95
N ASN A 372 -5.94 2.90 -2.68
CA ASN A 372 -6.81 3.49 -3.69
C ASN A 372 -7.08 2.53 -4.85
N ALA A 373 -6.03 1.91 -5.39
CA ALA A 373 -6.16 0.95 -6.49
C ALA A 373 -6.99 -0.28 -6.09
N SER A 374 -6.83 -0.77 -4.85
CA SER A 374 -7.57 -1.95 -4.37
C SER A 374 -9.08 -1.67 -4.28
N ARG A 375 -9.48 -0.50 -3.79
CA ARG A 375 -10.90 -0.10 -3.75
C ARG A 375 -11.48 0.04 -5.16
N LEU A 376 -10.76 0.73 -6.05
CA LEU A 376 -11.20 0.89 -7.44
C LEU A 376 -11.33 -0.46 -8.16
N LEU A 377 -10.34 -1.35 -8.01
CA LEU A 377 -10.37 -2.68 -8.60
C LEU A 377 -11.57 -3.49 -8.10
N ALA A 378 -11.87 -3.41 -6.81
CA ALA A 378 -13.04 -4.05 -6.21
C ALA A 378 -14.34 -3.51 -6.81
N ASP A 379 -14.57 -2.20 -6.68
CA ASP A 379 -15.88 -1.59 -6.92
C ASP A 379 -16.19 -1.39 -8.41
N LYS A 380 -15.17 -1.07 -9.21
CA LYS A 380 -15.34 -0.63 -10.61
C LYS A 380 -14.94 -1.67 -11.65
N ALA A 381 -14.31 -2.77 -11.25
CA ALA A 381 -13.94 -3.85 -12.15
C ALA A 381 -14.52 -5.20 -11.71
N ILE A 382 -14.19 -5.67 -10.50
CA ILE A 382 -14.57 -7.01 -10.05
C ILE A 382 -16.07 -7.10 -9.78
N ALA A 383 -16.65 -6.16 -9.03
CA ALA A 383 -18.08 -6.15 -8.73
C ALA A 383 -18.93 -6.08 -10.00
N SER A 384 -18.55 -5.22 -10.94
CA SER A 384 -19.39 -4.82 -12.07
C SER A 384 -19.29 -5.70 -13.31
N PHE A 385 -18.25 -6.53 -13.47
CA PHE A 385 -18.11 -7.30 -14.73
C PHE A 385 -19.27 -8.26 -14.97
N LYS A 386 -19.62 -8.47 -16.23
CA LYS A 386 -20.59 -9.48 -16.67
C LYS A 386 -19.87 -10.66 -17.31
N VAL A 387 -20.41 -11.86 -17.14
CA VAL A 387 -19.89 -13.06 -17.80
C VAL A 387 -20.50 -13.18 -19.18
N ASN A 388 -19.69 -13.44 -20.20
CA ASN A 388 -20.19 -13.75 -21.53
C ASN A 388 -20.33 -15.27 -21.69
N GLU A 389 -21.46 -15.80 -21.23
CA GLU A 389 -21.73 -17.24 -21.20
C GLU A 389 -21.62 -17.88 -22.60
N SER A 390 -22.09 -17.19 -23.63
CA SER A 390 -22.04 -17.69 -25.01
C SER A 390 -20.60 -17.96 -25.47
N ARG A 391 -19.66 -17.08 -25.11
CA ARG A 391 -18.23 -17.23 -25.42
C ARG A 391 -17.58 -18.34 -24.60
N LEU A 392 -17.96 -18.48 -23.34
CA LEU A 392 -17.48 -19.58 -22.50
C LEU A 392 -17.88 -20.94 -23.08
N GLN A 393 -19.15 -21.08 -23.49
CA GLN A 393 -19.67 -22.33 -24.07
C GLN A 393 -19.07 -22.63 -25.45
N GLU A 394 -18.87 -21.62 -26.29
CA GLU A 394 -18.20 -21.76 -27.59
C GLU A 394 -16.79 -22.36 -27.42
N ALA A 395 -16.00 -21.83 -26.48
CA ALA A 395 -14.65 -22.32 -26.20
C ALA A 395 -14.66 -23.73 -25.57
N LEU A 396 -15.53 -23.98 -24.59
CA LEU A 396 -15.61 -25.26 -23.88
C LEU A 396 -16.05 -26.42 -24.79
N SER A 397 -17.10 -26.22 -25.59
CA SER A 397 -17.65 -27.27 -26.47
C SER A 397 -16.66 -27.76 -27.53
N ARG A 398 -15.68 -26.91 -27.88
CA ARG A 398 -14.64 -27.20 -28.85
C ARG A 398 -13.31 -27.57 -28.23
N ASN A 399 -13.18 -27.56 -26.90
CA ASN A 399 -11.93 -27.82 -26.19
C ASN A 399 -11.57 -29.32 -26.24
N PRO A 400 -10.57 -29.73 -27.02
CA PRO A 400 -10.21 -31.14 -27.12
C PRO A 400 -9.40 -31.64 -25.92
N ILE A 401 -8.94 -30.75 -25.04
CA ILE A 401 -8.21 -31.12 -23.83
C ILE A 401 -9.11 -31.85 -22.83
N LEU A 402 -10.45 -31.71 -22.92
CA LEU A 402 -11.40 -32.46 -22.10
C LEU A 402 -11.17 -33.98 -22.15
N VAL A 403 -10.63 -34.51 -23.25
CA VAL A 403 -10.29 -35.94 -23.37
C VAL A 403 -9.26 -36.41 -22.33
N THR A 404 -8.53 -35.49 -21.70
CA THR A 404 -7.61 -35.79 -20.59
C THR A 404 -8.34 -36.49 -19.44
N ALA A 405 -9.64 -36.24 -19.29
CA ALA A 405 -10.52 -36.96 -18.40
C ALA A 405 -10.56 -38.48 -18.69
N LEU A 406 -10.38 -38.90 -19.94
CA LEU A 406 -10.42 -40.31 -20.31
C LEU A 406 -9.08 -41.02 -20.07
N ASN A 407 -8.00 -40.32 -19.70
CA ASN A 407 -6.68 -40.92 -19.49
C ASN A 407 -6.70 -42.16 -18.56
N PRO A 408 -7.42 -42.17 -17.43
CA PRO A 408 -7.49 -43.35 -16.55
C PRO A 408 -8.24 -44.54 -17.16
N ILE A 409 -9.06 -44.31 -18.20
CA ILE A 409 -9.96 -45.31 -18.80
C ILE A 409 -9.34 -45.88 -20.08
N ILE A 410 -8.86 -45.01 -20.98
CA ILE A 410 -8.38 -45.39 -22.32
C ILE A 410 -6.86 -45.25 -22.49
N GLY A 411 -6.16 -44.74 -21.48
CA GLY A 411 -4.73 -44.45 -21.52
C GLY A 411 -4.37 -43.17 -22.29
N TYR A 412 -3.23 -42.58 -21.91
CA TYR A 412 -2.76 -41.29 -22.45
C TYR A 412 -2.62 -41.28 -23.97
N GLN A 413 -2.02 -42.32 -24.56
CA GLN A 413 -1.72 -42.35 -25.98
C GLN A 413 -3.00 -42.27 -26.83
N LYS A 414 -4.04 -43.02 -26.44
CA LYS A 414 -5.33 -43.02 -27.12
C LYS A 414 -6.05 -41.68 -26.96
N ALA A 415 -6.05 -41.11 -25.76
CA ALA A 415 -6.59 -39.78 -25.52
C ALA A 415 -5.88 -38.70 -26.35
N ALA A 416 -4.55 -38.77 -26.49
CA ALA A 416 -3.77 -37.85 -27.31
C ALA A 416 -4.10 -37.96 -28.81
N GLU A 417 -4.35 -39.18 -29.32
CA GLU A 417 -4.82 -39.38 -30.70
C GLU A 417 -6.18 -38.74 -30.93
N ILE A 418 -7.13 -38.93 -30.00
CA ILE A 418 -8.47 -38.31 -30.04
C ILE A 418 -8.37 -36.78 -30.01
N ALA A 419 -7.57 -36.19 -29.11
CA ALA A 419 -7.36 -34.75 -29.06
C ALA A 419 -6.82 -34.19 -30.38
N LYS A 420 -5.80 -34.84 -30.97
CA LYS A 420 -5.22 -34.44 -32.26
C LYS A 420 -6.23 -34.51 -33.39
N ALA A 421 -7.04 -35.57 -33.43
CA ALA A 421 -8.09 -35.73 -34.41
C ALA A 421 -9.17 -34.64 -34.28
N ALA A 422 -9.64 -34.36 -33.05
CA ALA A 422 -10.60 -33.29 -32.77
C ALA A 422 -10.08 -31.91 -33.19
N TYR A 423 -8.83 -31.58 -32.86
CA TYR A 423 -8.18 -30.34 -33.32
C TYR A 423 -8.13 -30.24 -34.84
N LYS A 424 -7.64 -31.29 -35.52
CA LYS A 424 -7.48 -31.30 -36.99
C LYS A 424 -8.82 -31.17 -37.72
N GLN A 425 -9.87 -31.77 -37.17
CA GLN A 425 -11.21 -31.78 -37.76
C GLN A 425 -12.07 -30.58 -37.33
N GLY A 426 -11.67 -29.85 -36.29
CA GLY A 426 -12.44 -28.75 -35.72
C GLY A 426 -13.76 -29.18 -35.07
N ARG A 427 -13.87 -30.45 -34.65
CA ARG A 427 -15.08 -31.09 -34.12
C ARG A 427 -15.09 -31.15 -32.60
N PRO A 428 -16.28 -31.23 -31.96
CA PRO A 428 -16.39 -31.53 -30.53
C PRO A 428 -15.69 -32.84 -30.19
N VAL A 429 -14.91 -32.82 -29.11
CA VAL A 429 -14.09 -33.97 -28.70
C VAL A 429 -14.90 -35.19 -28.28
N ILE A 430 -16.12 -34.96 -27.80
CA ILE A 430 -17.06 -36.03 -27.46
C ILE A 430 -17.45 -36.88 -28.67
N ASP A 431 -17.60 -36.26 -29.85
CA ASP A 431 -17.98 -36.98 -31.07
C ASP A 431 -16.79 -37.82 -31.58
N VAL A 432 -15.58 -37.27 -31.50
CA VAL A 432 -14.35 -37.99 -31.88
C VAL A 432 -14.08 -39.12 -30.88
N ALA A 433 -14.32 -38.91 -29.58
CA ALA A 433 -14.16 -39.97 -28.58
C ALA A 433 -15.15 -41.12 -28.81
N LEU A 434 -16.40 -40.83 -29.18
CA LEU A 434 -17.42 -41.83 -29.50
C LEU A 434 -17.04 -42.70 -30.71
N GLU A 435 -16.36 -42.12 -31.70
CA GLU A 435 -15.88 -42.85 -32.89
C GLU A 435 -14.64 -43.71 -32.61
N HIS A 436 -13.84 -43.33 -31.62
CA HIS A 436 -12.51 -43.92 -31.37
C HIS A 436 -12.44 -44.80 -30.11
N THR A 437 -13.53 -44.95 -29.36
CA THR A 437 -13.61 -45.74 -28.12
C THR A 437 -14.88 -46.60 -28.10
N ASP A 438 -14.92 -47.60 -27.23
CA ASP A 438 -16.12 -48.44 -27.00
C ASP A 438 -17.10 -47.83 -25.98
N LEU A 439 -16.85 -46.59 -25.55
CA LEU A 439 -17.65 -45.90 -24.54
C LEU A 439 -18.97 -45.42 -25.15
N GLN A 440 -20.05 -45.59 -24.40
CA GLN A 440 -21.37 -45.12 -24.82
C GLN A 440 -21.45 -43.59 -24.73
N ARG A 441 -22.27 -42.97 -25.58
CA ARG A 441 -22.43 -41.51 -25.58
C ARG A 441 -22.87 -40.95 -24.23
N SER A 442 -23.80 -41.62 -23.56
CA SER A 442 -24.26 -41.22 -22.21
C SER A 442 -23.16 -41.28 -21.17
N GLU A 443 -22.21 -42.20 -21.31
CA GLU A 443 -21.05 -42.31 -20.43
C GLU A 443 -20.06 -41.18 -20.72
N LEU A 444 -19.76 -40.90 -21.99
CA LEU A 444 -18.91 -39.79 -22.40
C LEU A 444 -19.49 -38.43 -21.98
N GLU A 445 -20.80 -38.24 -22.05
CA GLU A 445 -21.48 -37.02 -21.59
C GLU A 445 -21.31 -36.77 -20.09
N VAL A 446 -21.14 -37.84 -19.30
CA VAL A 446 -20.83 -37.74 -17.86
C VAL A 446 -19.35 -37.47 -17.66
N LEU A 447 -18.48 -38.24 -18.30
CA LEU A 447 -17.02 -38.19 -18.13
C LEU A 447 -16.39 -36.90 -18.67
N LEU A 448 -16.95 -36.35 -19.74
CA LEU A 448 -16.46 -35.12 -20.40
C LEU A 448 -17.26 -33.88 -19.99
N ASN A 449 -18.16 -33.99 -19.00
CA ASN A 449 -18.95 -32.87 -18.52
C ASN A 449 -18.02 -31.79 -17.92
N PRO A 450 -17.92 -30.59 -18.52
CA PRO A 450 -16.97 -29.59 -18.06
C PRO A 450 -17.20 -29.15 -16.63
N GLU A 451 -18.46 -29.09 -16.20
CA GLU A 451 -18.83 -28.71 -14.84
C GLU A 451 -18.37 -29.73 -13.81
N LYS A 452 -18.62 -31.02 -14.04
CA LYS A 452 -18.17 -32.09 -13.14
C LYS A 452 -16.65 -32.12 -13.03
N LEU A 453 -15.95 -31.90 -14.14
CA LEU A 453 -14.49 -31.89 -14.19
C LEU A 453 -13.85 -30.76 -13.35
N THR A 454 -14.63 -29.75 -12.94
CA THR A 454 -14.14 -28.70 -12.02
C THR A 454 -14.04 -29.16 -10.56
N ALA A 455 -14.69 -30.27 -10.18
CA ALA A 455 -14.72 -30.76 -8.80
C ALA A 455 -13.51 -31.65 -8.44
N GLY A 456 -12.69 -32.02 -9.42
CA GLY A 456 -11.56 -32.93 -9.27
C GLY A 456 -11.98 -34.41 -9.30
N GLY A 457 -11.06 -35.25 -9.78
CA GLY A 457 -11.31 -36.69 -9.94
C GLY A 457 -12.28 -37.04 -11.07
N ILE A 458 -12.34 -38.33 -11.39
CA ILE A 458 -13.29 -39.00 -12.30
C ILE A 458 -13.69 -40.30 -11.65
#